data_AF-A0A9P1GQP8-F1
#
_entry.id   AF-A0A9P1GQP8-F1
#
_cell.length_a   1.000
_cell.length_b   1.000
_cell.length_c   1.000
_cell.angle_alpha   90.00
_cell.angle_beta   90.00
_cell.angle_gamma   90.00
#
_symmetry.space_group_name_H-M   'P 1'
#
loop_
_entity.id
_entity.type
_entity.pdbx_description
1 polymer ?
#
loop_
_entity_poly.entity_id
_entity_poly.type
_entity_poly.pdbx_seq_one_letter_code
_entity_poly.pdbx_strand_id
1 'polypeptide(L)'
;MASRPGSALRERKDGRSSRPGTRSPHVRRPRSSVDKKHRLDELRKQCTELKCLINSTSEENLRNRTRLMALTKEKNKRDRLLQTMVRLNHEGLGLGPEIIDKLREEYTIMLPLYRKKAQDLQQQILERENDHKAMKRELDFTRIIELQVEFVSWKQESRRLESMMKQDPEAVSKEAEMQEKRVKQLSQELAEIKRQLVRAQDELTGEQEGHQSAKELFEEKAEELARVQSETKDITIECKQLIQDRKEAEHLQTEINEMELDRKQDQEELEGLQARLVTAPSDAPDRYTVTGVALSAAPAKKDIGLALLRRASRRESPQPLMRCLCAADRDQDGLLNLQELIEAMAQWHGCPLEPSEAARLLFRLASRVSEDTERIRWLDAMVLLDGLGPSSWDELLPDLLVLRWACLRARLYSEELLRQLGVIDSKSKAEAFFGGAALEMPPSEASQWVEAWQKHGSERLMLLLPLGEATLSSKEMNAWLCRLKTAVQNNREELQKAFVVWRADMLMTPEQFRMVCGDVLGLDLSEEDIEDVLLFSCSNCPTTSGVREAVDGRKLLDLFS
;
A
#
# COMPACT_ATOMS: atom_id res chain seq x y z
N MET A 1 49.53 -14.03 -35.38
CA MET A 1 48.98 -14.17 -36.74
C MET A 1 47.47 -14.02 -36.66
N ALA A 2 46.86 -13.42 -37.69
CA ALA A 2 45.47 -12.94 -37.80
C ALA A 2 45.16 -11.61 -37.10
N SER A 3 44.35 -10.70 -37.65
CA SER A 3 44.26 -10.12 -38.99
C SER A 3 43.38 -8.89 -38.79
N ARG A 4 43.92 -7.69 -39.06
CA ARG A 4 43.16 -6.42 -39.01
C ARG A 4 42.34 -6.26 -40.30
N PRO A 5 41.10 -5.76 -40.22
CA PRO A 5 40.47 -5.08 -41.35
C PRO A 5 40.65 -3.56 -41.19
N GLY A 6 41.21 -2.95 -42.24
CA GLY A 6 41.12 -1.52 -42.48
C GLY A 6 39.96 -1.20 -43.42
N SER A 7 39.40 -0.01 -43.25
CA SER A 7 38.56 0.72 -44.21
C SER A 7 38.43 2.13 -43.60
N ALA A 8 39.01 3.23 -44.09
CA ALA A 8 39.13 3.77 -45.44
C ALA A 8 37.78 4.14 -46.08
N LEU A 9 37.13 5.17 -45.52
CA LEU A 9 36.20 6.00 -46.30
C LEU A 9 36.36 7.47 -45.91
N ARG A 10 36.97 8.21 -46.85
CA ARG A 10 36.90 9.66 -46.97
C ARG A 10 35.48 10.00 -47.43
N GLU A 11 34.82 10.92 -46.75
CA GLU A 11 33.94 11.88 -47.42
C GLU A 11 34.11 13.26 -46.79
N ARG A 12 34.57 14.19 -47.62
CA ARG A 12 34.51 15.63 -47.38
C ARG A 12 33.10 16.08 -47.75
N LYS A 13 32.41 16.82 -46.88
CA LYS A 13 31.61 17.94 -47.36
C LYS A 13 31.40 19.01 -46.29
N ASP A 14 31.61 20.22 -46.75
CA ASP A 14 31.72 21.47 -46.02
C ASP A 14 30.44 21.84 -45.25
N GLY A 15 30.63 22.19 -43.98
CA GLY A 15 29.62 22.83 -43.14
C GLY A 15 30.27 23.90 -42.29
N ARG A 16 30.69 25.02 -42.92
CA ARG A 16 31.11 26.24 -42.23
C ARG A 16 29.93 26.80 -41.42
N SER A 17 29.84 26.41 -40.15
CA SER A 17 29.09 27.17 -39.14
C SER A 17 30.08 28.05 -38.39
N SER A 18 30.16 29.30 -38.83
CA SER A 18 30.89 30.38 -38.18
C SER A 18 30.24 30.70 -36.83
N ARG A 19 30.58 29.96 -35.77
CA ARG A 19 30.28 30.41 -34.40
C ARG A 19 31.22 31.58 -34.06
N PRO A 20 30.69 32.73 -33.62
CA PRO A 20 31.51 33.86 -33.23
C PRO A 20 32.31 33.46 -31.98
N GLY A 21 33.62 33.42 -32.12
CA GLY A 21 34.52 33.27 -30.98
C GLY A 21 34.20 34.35 -29.97
N THR A 22 33.69 33.95 -28.81
CA THR A 22 33.64 34.76 -27.60
C THR A 22 35.08 35.04 -27.19
N ARG A 23 35.66 36.07 -27.81
CA ARG A 23 36.87 36.74 -27.33
C ARG A 23 36.57 37.16 -25.91
N SER A 24 37.14 36.41 -24.97
CA SER A 24 37.25 36.83 -23.59
C SER A 24 37.78 38.27 -23.58
N PRO A 25 37.08 39.23 -22.96
CA PRO A 25 37.52 40.61 -22.98
C PRO A 25 38.86 40.67 -22.27
N HIS A 26 39.94 40.89 -23.04
CA HIS A 26 41.23 41.26 -22.48
C HIS A 26 41.00 42.48 -21.59
N VAL A 27 40.97 42.24 -20.27
CA VAL A 27 40.91 43.25 -19.23
C VAL A 27 42.13 44.14 -19.43
N ARG A 28 41.94 45.25 -20.14
CA ARG A 28 42.94 46.29 -20.31
C ARG A 28 43.37 46.72 -18.92
N ARG A 29 44.63 46.49 -18.56
CA ARG A 29 45.21 47.00 -17.32
C ARG A 29 44.96 48.52 -17.28
N PRO A 30 44.30 49.05 -16.23
CA PRO A 30 44.04 50.48 -16.11
C PRO A 30 45.38 51.23 -16.10
N ARG A 31 45.57 52.09 -17.10
CA ARG A 31 46.82 52.80 -17.38
C ARG A 31 47.02 54.05 -16.52
N SER A 32 46.01 54.49 -15.76
CA SER A 32 46.14 55.65 -14.86
C SER A 32 46.08 55.25 -13.38
N SER A 33 46.87 55.93 -12.54
CA SER A 33 46.82 55.79 -11.08
C SER A 33 45.48 56.25 -10.50
N VAL A 34 44.76 57.11 -11.22
CA VAL A 34 43.44 57.65 -10.84
C VAL A 34 42.35 56.58 -10.95
N ASP A 35 42.35 55.78 -12.02
CA ASP A 35 41.39 54.67 -12.21
C ASP A 35 41.55 53.58 -11.13
N LYS A 36 42.78 53.35 -10.68
CA LYS A 36 43.06 52.38 -9.61
C LYS A 36 42.51 52.85 -8.26
N LYS A 37 42.64 54.14 -7.95
CA LYS A 37 42.10 54.73 -6.72
C LYS A 37 40.57 54.67 -6.71
N HIS A 38 39.94 55.06 -7.82
CA HIS A 38 38.49 54.99 -7.96
C HIS A 38 37.96 53.55 -7.84
N ARG A 39 38.65 52.57 -8.45
CA ARG A 39 38.26 51.16 -8.33
C ARG A 39 38.42 50.62 -6.91
N LEU A 40 39.45 51.03 -6.18
CA LEU A 40 39.64 50.65 -4.78
C LEU A 40 38.58 51.27 -3.87
N ASP A 41 38.21 52.52 -4.12
CA ASP A 41 37.16 53.20 -3.36
C ASP A 41 35.77 52.60 -3.66
N GLU A 42 35.51 52.21 -4.90
CA GLU A 42 34.30 51.47 -5.29
C GLU A 42 34.23 50.09 -4.61
N LEU A 43 35.33 49.33 -4.62
CA LEU A 43 35.39 48.05 -3.90
C LEU A 43 35.17 48.23 -2.40
N ARG A 44 35.75 49.28 -1.78
CA ARG A 44 35.51 49.60 -0.36
C ARG A 44 34.05 49.90 -0.09
N LYS A 45 33.39 50.64 -0.98
CA LYS A 45 31.96 50.95 -0.90
C LYS A 45 31.12 49.68 -0.96
N GLN A 46 31.39 48.80 -1.94
CA GLN A 46 30.73 47.49 -2.04
C GLN A 46 30.97 46.62 -0.80
N CYS A 47 32.18 46.64 -0.23
CA CYS A 47 32.47 45.93 1.03
C CYS A 47 31.62 46.46 2.19
N THR A 48 31.50 47.78 2.30
CA THR A 48 30.69 48.39 3.37
C THR A 48 29.21 48.10 3.17
N GLU A 49 28.73 48.12 1.93
CA GLU A 49 27.34 47.78 1.59
C GLU A 49 27.03 46.32 1.92
N LEU A 50 27.89 45.38 1.50
CA LEU A 50 27.74 43.95 1.84
C LEU A 50 27.78 43.71 3.35
N LYS A 51 28.69 44.37 4.08
CA LYS A 51 28.74 44.28 5.56
C LYS A 51 27.46 44.83 6.19
N CYS A 52 26.97 45.97 5.73
CA CYS A 52 25.71 46.55 6.22
C CYS A 52 24.52 45.61 5.93
N LEU A 53 24.49 44.98 4.75
CA LEU A 53 23.44 44.06 4.35
C LEU A 53 23.47 42.76 5.17
N ILE A 54 24.66 42.19 5.43
CA ILE A 54 24.84 41.03 6.31
C ILE A 54 24.39 41.36 7.74
N ASN A 55 24.77 42.53 8.27
CA ASN A 55 24.37 42.94 9.60
C ASN A 55 22.85 43.16 9.68
N SER A 56 22.27 43.83 8.69
CA SER A 56 20.81 44.05 8.60
C SER A 56 20.04 42.72 8.57
N THR A 57 20.45 41.77 7.72
CA THR A 57 19.80 40.45 7.64
C THR A 57 19.97 39.63 8.93
N SER A 58 21.12 39.73 9.60
CA SER A 58 21.32 39.11 10.92
C SER A 58 20.42 39.72 11.99
N GLU A 59 20.25 41.05 12.00
CA GLU A 59 19.34 41.73 12.94
C GLU A 59 17.88 41.36 12.68
N GLU A 60 17.45 41.29 11.42
CA GLU A 60 16.10 40.83 11.05
C GLU A 60 15.86 39.39 11.50
N ASN A 61 16.83 38.49 11.32
CA ASN A 61 16.76 37.11 11.81
C ASN A 61 16.63 37.04 13.33
N LEU A 62 17.35 37.89 14.07
CA LEU A 62 17.22 37.98 15.52
C LEU A 62 15.81 38.45 15.94
N ARG A 63 15.26 39.44 15.23
CA ARG A 63 13.87 39.92 15.46
C ARG A 63 12.85 38.82 15.18
N ASN A 64 13.01 38.08 14.09
CA ASN A 64 12.11 36.97 13.73
C ASN A 64 12.17 35.82 14.74
N ARG A 65 13.37 35.44 15.20
CA ARG A 65 13.53 34.44 16.28
C ARG A 65 12.84 34.88 17.58
N THR A 66 12.96 36.17 17.93
CA THR A 66 12.29 36.73 19.11
C THR A 66 10.76 36.68 18.97
N ARG A 67 10.22 37.02 17.79
CA ARG A 67 8.78 36.90 17.49
C ARG A 67 8.30 35.45 17.56
N LEU A 68 9.06 34.51 17.00
CA LEU A 68 8.75 33.09 17.05
C LEU A 68 8.70 32.57 18.49
N MET A 69 9.66 32.97 19.33
CA MET A 69 9.66 32.64 20.76
C MET A 69 8.42 33.20 21.47
N ALA A 70 8.00 34.43 21.17
CA ALA A 70 6.79 35.01 21.74
C ALA A 70 5.52 34.25 21.35
N LEU A 71 5.36 33.93 20.05
CA LEU A 71 4.22 33.14 19.56
C LEU A 71 4.20 31.73 20.16
N THR A 72 5.36 31.10 20.31
CA THR A 72 5.47 29.77 20.93
C THR A 72 5.08 29.80 22.41
N LYS A 73 5.50 30.83 23.15
CA LYS A 73 5.09 31.03 24.54
C LYS A 73 3.58 31.21 24.66
N GLU A 74 2.98 31.98 23.75
CA GLU A 74 1.55 32.24 23.77
C GLU A 74 0.71 31.02 23.38
N LYS A 75 1.16 30.27 22.37
CA LYS A 75 0.60 28.96 22.02
C LYS A 75 0.64 28.02 23.23
N ASN A 76 1.79 27.88 23.89
CA ASN A 76 1.93 27.00 25.05
C ASN A 76 1.05 27.45 26.23
N LYS A 77 0.87 28.77 26.43
CA LYS A 77 -0.06 29.30 27.44
C LYS A 77 -1.50 28.91 27.14
N ARG A 78 -1.93 29.04 25.87
CA ARG A 78 -3.27 28.62 25.41
C ARG A 78 -3.48 27.11 25.51
N ASP A 79 -2.51 26.31 25.10
CA ASP A 79 -2.55 24.84 25.22
C ASP A 79 -2.72 24.39 26.68
N ARG A 80 -1.96 24.99 27.62
CA ARG A 80 -2.12 24.71 29.05
C ARG A 80 -3.48 25.10 29.60
N LEU A 81 -4.02 26.24 29.14
CA LEU A 81 -5.34 26.70 29.53
C LEU A 81 -6.41 25.72 29.03
N LEU A 82 -6.36 25.31 27.77
CA LEU A 82 -7.22 24.27 27.20
C LEU A 82 -7.14 22.95 27.98
N GLN A 83 -5.93 22.47 28.28
CA GLN A 83 -5.73 21.25 29.08
C GLN A 83 -6.29 21.35 30.49
N THR A 84 -6.20 22.53 31.12
CA THR A 84 -6.76 22.76 32.46
C THR A 84 -8.29 22.77 32.40
N MET A 85 -8.86 23.34 31.35
CA MET A 85 -10.31 23.42 31.18
C MET A 85 -10.94 22.09 30.76
N VAL A 86 -10.25 21.28 29.96
CA VAL A 86 -10.65 19.89 29.68
C VAL A 86 -10.69 19.08 30.98
N ARG A 87 -9.71 19.28 31.88
CA ARG A 87 -9.71 18.66 33.22
C ARG A 87 -10.90 19.11 34.07
N LEU A 88 -11.16 20.41 34.16
CA LEU A 88 -12.33 20.93 34.90
C LEU A 88 -13.66 20.37 34.36
N ASN A 89 -13.79 20.25 33.04
CA ASN A 89 -14.97 19.64 32.41
C ASN A 89 -15.10 18.16 32.76
N HIS A 90 -13.99 17.42 32.82
CA HIS A 90 -13.98 16.01 33.23
C HIS A 90 -14.34 15.83 34.72
N GLU A 91 -13.95 16.78 35.57
CA GLU A 91 -14.27 16.82 37.00
C GLU A 91 -15.74 17.21 37.28
N GLY A 92 -16.55 17.45 36.25
CA GLY A 92 -17.96 17.83 36.40
C GLY A 92 -18.17 19.25 36.93
N LEU A 93 -17.11 20.06 36.98
CA LEU A 93 -17.19 21.50 37.28
C LEU A 93 -17.69 22.19 36.01
N GLY A 94 -19.02 22.22 35.84
CA GLY A 94 -19.69 22.72 34.64
C GLY A 94 -19.13 24.06 34.17
N LEU A 95 -18.61 24.10 32.94
CA LEU A 95 -18.21 25.33 32.28
C LEU A 95 -19.45 25.96 31.64
N GLY A 96 -19.69 27.24 31.90
CA GLY A 96 -20.79 27.97 31.27
C GLY A 96 -20.70 27.93 29.74
N PRO A 97 -21.83 27.94 29.01
CA PRO A 97 -21.85 27.84 27.55
C PRO A 97 -21.01 28.92 26.85
N GLU A 98 -20.97 30.14 27.39
CA GLU A 98 -20.10 31.24 26.88
C GLU A 98 -18.61 30.90 26.92
N ILE A 99 -18.20 30.11 27.91
CA ILE A 99 -16.82 29.64 28.04
C ILE A 99 -16.55 28.54 27.01
N ILE A 100 -17.51 27.65 26.79
CA ILE A 100 -17.42 26.58 25.79
C ILE A 100 -17.29 27.16 24.38
N ASP A 101 -18.05 28.20 24.04
CA ASP A 101 -17.98 28.84 22.72
C ASP A 101 -16.64 29.54 22.50
N LYS A 102 -16.14 30.28 23.50
CA LYS A 102 -14.79 30.86 23.46
C LYS A 102 -13.71 29.78 23.33
N LEU A 103 -13.91 28.61 23.92
CA LEU A 103 -12.97 27.49 23.79
C LEU A 103 -13.00 26.86 22.40
N ARG A 104 -14.17 26.74 21.80
CA ARG A 104 -14.30 26.27 20.41
C ARG A 104 -13.63 27.25 19.46
N GLU A 105 -13.81 28.55 19.67
CA GLU A 105 -13.14 29.59 18.88
C GLU A 105 -11.61 29.55 19.04
N GLU A 106 -11.12 29.47 20.28
CA GLU A 106 -9.69 29.39 20.58
C GLU A 106 -9.05 28.09 20.02
N TYR A 107 -9.72 26.95 20.16
CA TYR A 107 -9.22 25.65 19.68
C TYR A 107 -9.31 25.50 18.16
N THR A 108 -10.42 25.93 17.56
CA THR A 108 -10.71 25.69 16.13
C THR A 108 -10.11 26.77 15.23
N ILE A 109 -10.06 28.02 15.69
CA ILE A 109 -9.63 29.16 14.86
C ILE A 109 -8.26 29.66 15.27
N MET A 110 -8.07 29.99 16.55
CA MET A 110 -6.84 30.67 16.98
C MET A 110 -5.64 29.73 16.99
N LEU A 111 -5.77 28.53 17.56
CA LEU A 111 -4.63 27.62 17.70
C LEU A 111 -4.01 27.18 16.36
N PRO A 112 -4.79 26.80 15.34
CA PRO A 112 -4.27 26.54 13.99
C PRO A 112 -3.61 27.78 13.38
N LEU A 113 -4.18 28.97 13.60
CA LEU A 113 -3.61 30.22 13.11
C LEU A 113 -2.26 30.55 13.75
N TYR A 114 -2.09 30.32 15.06
CA TYR A 114 -0.78 30.45 15.73
C TYR A 114 0.23 29.40 15.24
N ARG A 115 -0.21 28.15 15.00
CA ARG A 115 0.65 27.10 14.43
C ARG A 115 1.14 27.48 13.04
N LYS A 116 0.23 27.93 12.17
CA LYS A 116 0.57 28.39 10.82
C LYS A 116 1.52 29.58 10.84
N LYS A 117 1.23 30.63 11.64
CA LYS A 117 2.13 31.79 11.77
C LYS A 117 3.52 31.42 12.30
N ALA A 118 3.61 30.45 13.22
CA ALA A 118 4.90 29.97 13.72
C ALA A 118 5.67 29.20 12.64
N GLN A 119 4.99 28.35 11.86
CA GLN A 119 5.59 27.64 10.71
C GLN A 119 6.09 28.62 9.64
N ASP A 120 5.27 29.60 9.27
CA ASP A 120 5.62 30.63 8.28
C ASP A 120 6.87 31.42 8.73
N LEU A 121 6.92 31.83 10.01
CA LEU A 121 8.09 32.53 10.56
C LEU A 121 9.34 31.64 10.61
N GLN A 122 9.18 30.35 10.91
CA GLN A 122 10.29 29.41 10.92
C GLN A 122 10.85 29.20 9.50
N GLN A 123 9.97 29.11 8.50
CA GLN A 123 10.38 29.05 7.09
C GLN A 123 11.12 30.32 6.67
N GLN A 124 10.61 31.51 7.02
CA GLN A 124 11.29 32.77 6.73
C GLN A 124 12.69 32.85 7.37
N ILE A 125 12.86 32.35 8.60
CA ILE A 125 14.18 32.28 9.25
C ILE A 125 15.12 31.36 8.46
N LEU A 126 14.64 30.19 8.03
CA LEU A 126 15.45 29.23 7.26
C LEU A 126 15.87 29.78 5.90
N GLU A 127 14.94 30.40 5.16
CA GLU A 127 15.22 31.05 3.89
C GLU A 127 16.29 32.14 4.05
N ARG A 128 16.14 33.03 5.03
CA ARG A 128 17.12 34.09 5.31
C ARG A 128 18.46 33.57 5.82
N GLU A 129 18.48 32.47 6.57
CA GLU A 129 19.73 31.82 6.96
C GLU A 129 20.47 31.21 5.75
N ASN A 130 19.73 30.67 4.79
CA ASN A 130 20.29 30.18 3.54
C ASN A 130 20.84 31.32 2.69
N ASP A 131 20.12 32.45 2.60
CA ASP A 131 20.62 33.66 1.92
C ASP A 131 21.91 34.17 2.59
N HIS A 132 21.95 34.22 3.92
CA HIS A 132 23.15 34.61 4.66
C HIS A 132 24.32 33.65 4.45
N LYS A 133 24.07 32.34 4.35
CA LYS A 133 25.11 31.35 3.99
C LYS A 133 25.56 31.52 2.54
N ALA A 134 24.64 31.79 1.61
CA ALA A 134 24.95 32.03 0.20
C ALA A 134 25.83 33.27 0.04
N MET A 135 25.46 34.39 0.66
CA MET A 135 26.26 35.62 0.68
C MET A 135 27.65 35.41 1.28
N LYS A 136 27.78 34.57 2.32
CA LYS A 136 29.10 34.21 2.87
C LYS A 136 29.95 33.35 1.94
N ARG A 137 29.31 32.54 1.08
CA ARG A 137 29.98 31.68 0.10
C ARG A 137 30.33 32.41 -1.20
N GLU A 138 29.80 33.62 -1.42
CA GLU A 138 30.19 34.42 -2.56
C GLU A 138 31.70 34.67 -2.51
N LEU A 139 32.37 34.27 -3.60
CA LEU A 139 33.83 34.37 -3.75
C LEU A 139 34.31 35.81 -3.56
N ASP A 140 33.49 36.79 -3.95
CA ASP A 140 33.80 38.21 -3.83
C ASP A 140 33.86 38.67 -2.37
N PHE A 141 32.94 38.22 -1.50
CA PHE A 141 32.96 38.56 -0.08
C PHE A 141 34.18 37.98 0.63
N THR A 142 34.49 36.71 0.36
CA THR A 142 35.68 36.05 0.91
C THR A 142 36.95 36.73 0.43
N ARG A 143 37.03 37.03 -0.89
CA ARG A 143 38.18 37.71 -1.49
C ARG A 143 38.36 39.13 -0.93
N ILE A 144 37.27 39.84 -0.68
CA ILE A 144 37.28 41.16 -0.06
C ILE A 144 37.89 41.11 1.35
N ILE A 145 37.54 40.10 2.16
CA ILE A 145 38.09 39.94 3.51
C ILE A 145 39.58 39.62 3.44
N GLU A 146 39.99 38.70 2.58
CA GLU A 146 41.40 38.38 2.33
C GLU A 146 42.18 39.63 1.95
N LEU A 147 41.68 40.43 1.00
CA LEU A 147 42.30 41.68 0.58
C LEU A 147 42.38 42.72 1.70
N GLN A 148 41.41 42.76 2.62
CA GLN A 148 41.48 43.64 3.80
C GLN A 148 42.58 43.19 4.77
N VAL A 149 42.72 41.88 5.02
CA VAL A 149 43.78 41.31 5.85
C VAL A 149 45.15 41.56 5.21
N GLU A 150 45.29 41.29 3.91
CA GLU A 150 46.49 41.60 3.13
C GLU A 150 46.82 43.10 3.18
N PHE A 151 45.84 43.99 3.00
CA PHE A 151 46.09 45.43 3.04
C PHE A 151 46.63 45.89 4.40
N VAL A 152 46.11 45.34 5.50
CA VAL A 152 46.59 45.65 6.85
C VAL A 152 48.02 45.16 7.04
N SER A 153 48.35 43.94 6.61
CA SER A 153 49.72 43.42 6.70
C SER A 153 50.69 44.24 5.85
N TRP A 154 50.31 44.63 4.63
CA TRP A 154 51.10 45.52 3.78
C TRP A 154 51.33 46.90 4.40
N LYS A 155 50.32 47.46 5.09
CA LYS A 155 50.45 48.75 5.78
C LYS A 155 51.39 48.68 6.98
N GLN A 156 51.37 47.57 7.72
CA GLN A 156 52.31 47.32 8.81
C GLN A 156 53.74 47.16 8.28
N GLU A 157 53.89 46.41 7.19
CA GLU A 157 55.18 46.17 6.56
C GLU A 157 55.80 47.45 5.96
N SER A 158 54.99 48.30 5.31
CA SER A 158 55.44 49.62 4.84
C SER A 158 56.01 50.46 5.98
N ARG A 159 55.35 50.46 7.14
CA ARG A 159 55.85 51.19 8.32
C ARG A 159 57.14 50.60 8.87
N ARG A 160 57.27 49.27 8.86
CA ARG A 160 58.51 48.57 9.27
C ARG A 160 59.67 48.98 8.37
N LEU A 161 59.47 48.95 7.04
CA LEU A 161 60.47 49.37 6.06
C LEU A 161 60.81 50.86 6.19
N GLU A 162 59.83 51.74 6.35
CA GLU A 162 60.06 53.17 6.62
C GLU A 162 60.88 53.41 7.88
N SER A 163 60.65 52.62 8.94
CA SER A 163 61.44 52.69 10.17
C SER A 163 62.87 52.20 9.95
N MET A 164 63.03 51.09 9.23
CA MET A 164 64.35 50.51 8.93
C MET A 164 65.19 51.42 8.04
N MET A 165 64.58 52.07 7.03
CA MET A 165 65.23 53.08 6.18
C MET A 165 65.77 54.29 6.95
N LYS A 166 65.17 54.63 8.09
CA LYS A 166 65.65 55.72 8.96
C LYS A 166 66.79 55.30 9.89
N GLN A 167 66.91 54.01 10.18
CA GLN A 167 67.84 53.47 11.18
C GLN A 167 69.10 52.86 10.56
N ASP A 168 68.97 52.11 9.47
CA ASP A 168 70.08 51.41 8.81
C ASP A 168 69.80 51.24 7.29
N PRO A 169 70.37 52.10 6.44
CA PRO A 169 70.16 52.03 4.99
C PRO A 169 70.84 50.82 4.32
N GLU A 170 71.89 50.24 4.92
CA GLU A 170 72.55 49.04 4.37
C GLU A 170 71.70 47.79 4.60
N ALA A 171 71.04 47.68 5.75
CA ALA A 171 70.08 46.60 6.03
C ALA A 171 68.90 46.61 5.03
N VAL A 172 68.43 47.80 4.63
CA VAL A 172 67.38 47.95 3.60
C VAL A 172 67.84 47.41 2.25
N SER A 173 69.08 47.69 1.84
CA SER A 173 69.61 47.20 0.55
C SER A 173 69.69 45.67 0.53
N LYS A 174 70.17 45.06 1.62
CA LYS A 174 70.23 43.59 1.75
C LYS A 174 68.84 42.96 1.77
N GLU A 175 67.89 43.58 2.48
CA GLU A 175 66.50 43.14 2.45
C GLU A 175 65.87 43.29 1.06
N ALA A 176 66.14 44.38 0.34
CA ALA A 176 65.67 44.59 -1.04
C ALA A 176 66.22 43.52 -1.99
N GLU A 177 67.50 43.15 -1.89
CA GLU A 177 68.09 42.05 -2.67
C GLU A 177 67.46 40.69 -2.34
N MET A 178 67.19 40.41 -1.05
CA MET A 178 66.49 39.19 -0.64
C MET A 178 65.06 39.16 -1.19
N GLN A 179 64.35 40.28 -1.12
CA GLN A 179 63.01 40.42 -1.68
C GLN A 179 63.01 40.28 -3.20
N GLU A 180 64.00 40.82 -3.92
CA GLU A 180 64.13 40.65 -5.37
C GLU A 180 64.35 39.18 -5.74
N LYS A 181 65.21 38.46 -5.01
CA LYS A 181 65.39 37.01 -5.18
C LYS A 181 64.09 36.26 -4.91
N ARG A 182 63.37 36.62 -3.85
CA ARG A 182 62.08 35.99 -3.52
C ARG A 182 61.01 36.27 -4.57
N VAL A 183 60.93 37.49 -5.10
CA VAL A 183 60.02 37.87 -6.20
C VAL A 183 60.34 37.06 -7.46
N LYS A 184 61.62 36.89 -7.79
CA LYS A 184 62.04 36.03 -8.93
C LYS A 184 61.58 34.58 -8.73
N GLN A 185 61.79 34.01 -7.55
CA GLN A 185 61.31 32.65 -7.22
C GLN A 185 59.78 32.56 -7.33
N LEU A 186 59.05 33.45 -6.68
CA LEU A 186 57.57 33.47 -6.72
C LEU A 186 57.04 33.68 -8.15
N SER A 187 57.75 34.44 -8.99
CA SER A 187 57.36 34.63 -10.40
C SER A 187 57.52 33.34 -11.22
N GLN A 188 58.54 32.53 -10.92
CA GLN A 188 58.75 31.23 -11.54
C GLN A 188 57.70 30.22 -11.06
N GLU A 189 57.43 30.15 -9.76
CA GLU A 189 56.37 29.33 -9.18
C GLU A 189 55.00 29.70 -9.76
N LEU A 190 54.68 30.99 -9.87
CA LEU A 190 53.45 31.47 -10.48
C LEU A 190 53.34 31.07 -11.95
N ALA A 191 54.45 31.11 -12.70
CA ALA A 191 54.48 30.66 -14.10
C ALA A 191 54.28 29.14 -14.23
N GLU A 192 54.81 28.35 -13.29
CA GLU A 192 54.58 26.90 -13.20
C GLU A 192 53.13 26.58 -12.88
N ILE A 193 52.57 27.21 -11.84
CA ILE A 193 51.16 27.04 -11.45
C ILE A 193 50.23 27.43 -12.59
N LYS A 194 50.52 28.51 -13.34
CA LYS A 194 49.75 28.87 -14.53
C LYS A 194 49.78 27.80 -15.61
N ARG A 195 50.94 27.17 -15.83
CA ARG A 195 51.06 26.05 -16.79
C ARG A 195 50.27 24.84 -16.32
N GLN A 196 50.30 24.54 -15.02
CA GLN A 196 49.49 23.48 -14.42
C GLN A 196 47.99 23.78 -14.53
N LEU A 197 47.57 25.03 -14.27
CA LEU A 197 46.17 25.44 -14.39
C LEU A 197 45.66 25.30 -15.83
N VAL A 198 46.46 25.68 -16.84
CA VAL A 198 46.09 25.48 -18.25
C VAL A 198 45.92 23.99 -18.56
N ARG A 199 46.86 23.13 -18.12
CA ARG A 199 46.75 21.67 -18.31
C ARG A 199 45.50 21.09 -17.65
N ALA A 200 45.26 21.45 -16.39
CA ALA A 200 44.07 21.00 -15.66
C ALA A 200 42.77 21.50 -16.31
N GLN A 201 42.80 22.70 -16.91
CA GLN A 201 41.65 23.23 -17.63
C GLN A 201 41.42 22.50 -18.97
N ASP A 202 42.48 22.15 -19.69
CA ASP A 202 42.40 21.33 -20.91
C ASP A 202 41.87 19.91 -20.58
N GLU A 203 42.36 19.30 -19.49
CA GLU A 203 41.87 18.02 -18.97
C GLU A 203 40.39 18.10 -18.58
N LEU A 204 39.99 19.15 -17.85
CA LEU A 204 38.59 19.37 -17.48
C LEU A 204 37.70 19.52 -18.71
N THR A 205 38.15 20.22 -19.76
CA THR A 205 37.38 20.33 -21.00
C THR A 205 37.26 18.99 -21.72
N GLY A 206 38.33 18.18 -21.75
CA GLY A 206 38.28 16.83 -22.33
C GLY A 206 37.33 15.90 -21.58
N GLU A 207 37.33 15.94 -20.25
CA GLU A 207 36.39 15.17 -19.42
C GLU A 207 34.94 15.66 -19.58
N GLN A 208 34.73 16.97 -19.73
CA GLN A 208 33.39 17.53 -20.01
C GLN A 208 32.86 17.08 -21.37
N GLU A 209 33.69 17.07 -22.41
CA GLU A 209 33.33 16.53 -23.73
C GLU A 209 33.03 15.03 -23.66
N GLY A 210 33.87 14.25 -22.96
CA GLY A 210 33.64 12.83 -22.72
C GLY A 210 32.34 12.55 -21.96
N HIS A 211 32.04 13.33 -20.91
CA HIS A 211 30.80 13.24 -20.17
C HIS A 211 29.58 13.58 -21.03
N GLN A 212 29.68 14.61 -21.89
CA GLN A 212 28.61 14.99 -22.80
C GLN A 212 28.33 13.89 -23.83
N SER A 213 29.37 13.30 -24.42
CA SER A 213 29.20 12.15 -25.34
C SER A 213 28.61 10.92 -24.64
N ALA A 214 29.01 10.64 -23.39
CA ALA A 214 28.43 9.54 -22.62
C ALA A 214 26.95 9.79 -22.28
N LYS A 215 26.58 11.04 -22.01
CA LYS A 215 25.19 11.45 -21.76
C LYS A 215 24.33 11.29 -23.00
N GLU A 216 24.81 11.71 -24.18
CA GLU A 216 24.11 11.54 -25.46
C GLU A 216 23.88 10.06 -25.78
N LEU A 217 24.90 9.20 -25.58
CA LEU A 217 24.76 7.75 -25.75
C LEU A 217 23.77 7.14 -24.76
N PHE A 218 23.75 7.62 -23.51
CA PHE A 218 22.78 7.17 -22.51
C PHE A 218 21.35 7.56 -22.90
N GLU A 219 21.13 8.79 -23.36
CA GLU A 219 19.83 9.26 -23.85
C GLU A 219 19.35 8.43 -25.05
N GLU A 220 20.22 8.16 -26.03
CA GLU A 220 19.92 7.28 -27.18
C GLU A 220 19.49 5.88 -26.72
N LYS A 221 20.22 5.28 -25.77
CA LYS A 221 19.90 3.93 -25.25
C LYS A 221 18.63 3.92 -24.41
N ALA A 222 18.32 5.01 -23.71
CA ALA A 222 17.07 5.15 -22.97
C ALA A 222 15.87 5.23 -23.93
N GLU A 223 15.99 5.96 -25.04
CA GLU A 223 14.96 6.00 -26.09
C GLU A 223 14.77 4.64 -26.77
N GLU A 224 15.86 3.92 -27.07
CA GLU A 224 15.81 2.56 -27.62
C GLU A 224 15.10 1.59 -26.66
N LEU A 225 15.44 1.64 -25.36
CA LEU A 225 14.79 0.82 -24.34
C LEU A 225 13.29 1.14 -24.23
N ALA A 226 12.93 2.42 -24.24
CA ALA A 226 11.53 2.85 -24.21
C ALA A 226 10.75 2.33 -25.42
N ARG A 227 11.35 2.33 -26.62
CA ARG A 227 10.74 1.77 -27.82
C ARG A 227 10.49 0.26 -27.68
N VAL A 228 11.51 -0.49 -27.25
CA VAL A 228 11.41 -1.95 -27.04
C VAL A 228 10.36 -2.29 -25.97
N GLN A 229 10.27 -1.50 -24.90
CA GLN A 229 9.23 -1.68 -23.88
C GLN A 229 7.82 -1.43 -24.43
N SER A 230 7.65 -0.43 -25.31
CA SER A 230 6.37 -0.21 -25.99
C SER A 230 6.00 -1.37 -26.89
N GLU A 231 6.93 -1.82 -27.75
CA GLU A 231 6.74 -2.97 -28.63
C GLU A 231 6.37 -4.24 -27.83
N THR A 232 7.02 -4.46 -26.69
CA THR A 232 6.72 -5.59 -25.79
C THR A 232 5.32 -5.49 -25.19
N LYS A 233 4.87 -4.29 -24.82
CA LYS A 233 3.51 -4.06 -24.32
C LYS A 233 2.47 -4.34 -25.40
N ASP A 234 2.71 -3.90 -26.63
CA ASP A 234 1.81 -4.13 -27.76
C ASP A 234 1.68 -5.62 -28.07
N ILE A 235 2.82 -6.35 -28.11
CA ILE A 235 2.81 -7.82 -28.27
C ILE A 235 2.07 -8.51 -27.12
N THR A 236 2.23 -8.03 -25.89
CA THR A 236 1.52 -8.59 -24.73
C THR A 236 0.01 -8.38 -24.83
N ILE A 237 -0.43 -7.22 -25.32
CA ILE A 237 -1.84 -6.92 -25.57
C ILE A 237 -2.38 -7.84 -26.68
N GLU A 238 -1.64 -8.01 -27.78
CA GLU A 238 -2.00 -8.91 -28.88
C GLU A 238 -2.12 -10.36 -28.40
N CYS A 239 -1.17 -10.85 -27.60
CA CYS A 239 -1.24 -12.18 -27.00
C CYS A 239 -2.44 -12.35 -26.06
N LYS A 240 -2.79 -11.34 -25.26
CA LYS A 240 -4.00 -11.37 -24.43
C LYS A 240 -5.27 -11.46 -25.27
N GLN A 241 -5.35 -10.69 -26.36
CA GLN A 241 -6.48 -10.75 -27.29
C GLN A 241 -6.59 -12.13 -27.93
N LEU A 242 -5.49 -12.71 -28.42
CA LEU A 242 -5.49 -14.05 -29.00
C LEU A 242 -5.92 -15.14 -28.00
N ILE A 243 -5.54 -15.00 -26.72
CA ILE A 243 -5.99 -15.92 -25.66
C ILE A 243 -7.49 -15.76 -25.41
N GLN A 244 -8.01 -14.53 -25.43
CA GLN A 244 -9.44 -14.28 -25.27
C GLN A 244 -10.24 -14.82 -26.45
N ASP A 245 -9.83 -14.52 -27.69
CA ASP A 245 -10.47 -15.03 -28.91
C ASP A 245 -10.47 -16.56 -28.92
N ARG A 246 -9.39 -17.20 -28.43
CA ARG A 246 -9.32 -18.66 -28.27
C ARG A 246 -10.33 -19.18 -27.23
N LYS A 247 -10.47 -18.51 -26.09
CA LYS A 247 -11.46 -18.90 -25.06
C LYS A 247 -12.89 -18.76 -25.59
N GLU A 248 -13.17 -17.70 -26.34
CA GLU A 248 -14.47 -17.50 -27.00
C GLU A 248 -14.73 -18.59 -28.04
N ALA A 249 -13.73 -18.96 -28.84
CA ALA A 249 -13.84 -20.07 -29.78
C ALA A 249 -14.03 -21.44 -29.07
N GLU A 250 -13.33 -21.69 -27.97
CA GLU A 250 -13.52 -22.90 -27.15
C GLU A 250 -14.92 -22.94 -26.54
N HIS A 251 -15.45 -21.78 -26.08
CA HIS A 251 -16.81 -21.67 -25.56
C HIS A 251 -17.88 -21.94 -26.64
N LEU A 252 -17.74 -21.32 -27.82
CA LEU A 252 -18.62 -21.59 -28.96
C LEU A 252 -18.55 -23.06 -29.39
N GLN A 253 -17.37 -23.68 -29.32
CA GLN A 253 -17.22 -25.11 -29.59
C GLN A 253 -17.94 -25.97 -28.54
N THR A 254 -17.91 -25.59 -27.25
CA THR A 254 -18.69 -26.27 -26.22
C THR A 254 -20.19 -26.12 -26.44
N GLU A 255 -20.68 -24.93 -26.80
CA GLU A 255 -22.09 -24.71 -27.12
C GLU A 255 -22.53 -25.51 -28.35
N ILE A 256 -21.70 -25.58 -29.41
CA ILE A 256 -21.97 -26.43 -30.57
C ILE A 256 -22.08 -27.90 -30.15
N ASN A 257 -21.16 -28.38 -29.31
CA ASN A 257 -21.19 -29.77 -28.84
C ASN A 257 -22.42 -30.05 -27.97
N GLU A 258 -22.84 -29.10 -27.13
CA GLU A 258 -24.07 -29.18 -26.33
C GLU A 258 -25.30 -29.21 -27.25
N MET A 259 -25.41 -28.29 -28.21
CA MET A 259 -26.50 -28.32 -29.20
C MET A 259 -26.52 -29.61 -30.03
N GLU A 260 -25.36 -30.17 -30.37
CA GLU A 260 -25.28 -31.47 -31.05
C GLU A 260 -25.71 -32.63 -30.15
N LEU A 261 -25.42 -32.57 -28.84
CA LEU A 261 -25.85 -33.55 -27.85
C LEU A 261 -27.37 -33.46 -27.63
N ASP A 262 -27.90 -32.25 -27.43
CA ASP A 262 -29.32 -31.98 -27.28
C ASP A 262 -30.07 -32.42 -28.54
N ARG A 263 -29.56 -32.11 -29.73
CA ARG A 263 -30.16 -32.59 -30.99
C ARG A 263 -30.17 -34.11 -31.09
N LYS A 264 -29.15 -34.81 -30.56
CA LYS A 264 -29.15 -36.27 -30.48
C LYS A 264 -30.17 -36.78 -29.46
N GLN A 265 -30.27 -36.16 -28.29
CA GLN A 265 -31.27 -36.48 -27.28
C GLN A 265 -32.68 -36.27 -27.82
N ASP A 266 -32.96 -35.12 -28.45
CA ASP A 266 -34.24 -34.82 -29.11
C ASP A 266 -34.55 -35.84 -30.20
N GLN A 267 -33.56 -36.27 -30.98
CA GLN A 267 -33.72 -37.30 -32.00
C GLN A 267 -34.04 -38.66 -31.37
N GLU A 268 -33.32 -39.06 -30.31
CA GLU A 268 -33.58 -40.27 -29.54
C GLU A 268 -34.95 -40.23 -28.83
N GLU A 269 -35.36 -39.06 -28.34
CA GLU A 269 -36.68 -38.81 -27.76
C GLU A 269 -37.77 -38.85 -28.83
N LEU A 270 -37.56 -38.28 -30.01
CA LEU A 270 -38.49 -38.37 -31.14
C LEU A 270 -38.65 -39.81 -31.62
N GLU A 271 -37.56 -40.56 -31.74
CA GLU A 271 -37.57 -41.98 -32.08
C GLU A 271 -38.21 -42.80 -30.96
N GLY A 272 -37.93 -42.48 -29.70
CA GLY A 272 -38.53 -43.07 -28.51
C GLY A 272 -40.01 -42.76 -28.36
N LEU A 273 -40.45 -41.54 -28.68
CA LEU A 273 -41.84 -41.10 -28.69
C LEU A 273 -42.59 -41.71 -29.87
N GLN A 274 -41.97 -41.83 -31.06
CA GLN A 274 -42.55 -42.59 -32.18
C GLN A 274 -42.68 -44.07 -31.83
N ALA A 275 -41.69 -44.68 -31.19
CA ALA A 275 -41.76 -46.06 -30.72
C ALA A 275 -42.81 -46.26 -29.63
N ARG A 276 -42.93 -45.31 -28.68
CA ARG A 276 -43.95 -45.29 -27.62
C ARG A 276 -45.35 -44.99 -28.17
N LEU A 277 -45.51 -44.14 -29.18
CA LEU A 277 -46.80 -43.92 -29.88
C LEU A 277 -47.32 -45.19 -30.56
N VAL A 278 -46.41 -46.07 -30.99
CA VAL A 278 -46.76 -47.35 -31.64
C VAL A 278 -47.01 -48.47 -30.60
N THR A 279 -46.60 -48.33 -29.34
CA THR A 279 -46.64 -49.45 -28.36
C THR A 279 -47.13 -49.16 -26.94
N ALA A 280 -47.44 -47.94 -26.51
CA ALA A 280 -47.84 -47.71 -25.11
C ALA A 280 -49.01 -46.71 -24.92
N PRO A 281 -49.93 -46.98 -23.97
CA PRO A 281 -51.02 -46.09 -23.63
C PRO A 281 -50.50 -44.78 -23.02
N SER A 282 -51.11 -43.69 -23.45
CA SER A 282 -51.03 -42.35 -22.86
C SER A 282 -51.39 -42.38 -21.38
N ASP A 283 -50.40 -42.32 -20.48
CA ASP A 283 -50.52 -41.80 -19.11
C ASP A 283 -49.11 -41.67 -18.50
N ALA A 284 -48.48 -40.50 -18.60
CA ALA A 284 -47.31 -40.16 -17.79
C ALA A 284 -47.35 -38.67 -17.44
N PRO A 285 -48.05 -38.27 -16.36
CA PRO A 285 -48.05 -36.90 -15.88
C PRO A 285 -46.79 -36.63 -15.02
N ASP A 286 -46.27 -35.40 -15.09
CA ASP A 286 -45.67 -34.69 -13.95
C ASP A 286 -44.48 -35.33 -13.19
N ARG A 287 -43.40 -35.68 -13.90
CA ARG A 287 -42.17 -36.25 -13.30
C ARG A 287 -41.24 -35.24 -12.60
N TYR A 288 -41.27 -33.96 -13.01
CA TYR A 288 -40.40 -32.91 -12.45
C TYR A 288 -41.16 -31.64 -12.07
N THR A 289 -42.41 -31.79 -11.63
CA THR A 289 -43.21 -30.67 -11.14
C THR A 289 -43.12 -30.59 -9.62
N VAL A 290 -42.85 -29.40 -9.10
CA VAL A 290 -43.04 -29.09 -7.68
C VAL A 290 -44.54 -29.00 -7.44
N THR A 291 -45.05 -29.69 -6.43
CA THR A 291 -46.48 -29.61 -6.14
C THR A 291 -46.87 -28.19 -5.71
N GLY A 292 -48.03 -27.71 -6.17
CA GLY A 292 -48.54 -26.40 -5.76
C GLY A 292 -48.72 -26.29 -4.23
N VAL A 293 -48.90 -27.42 -3.56
CA VAL A 293 -48.96 -27.53 -2.09
C VAL A 293 -47.59 -27.26 -1.48
N ALA A 294 -46.48 -27.76 -2.04
CA ALA A 294 -45.13 -27.46 -1.56
C ALA A 294 -44.78 -25.96 -1.68
N LEU A 295 -45.19 -25.31 -2.78
CA LEU A 295 -44.98 -23.87 -3.00
C LEU A 295 -45.79 -22.97 -2.05
N SER A 296 -46.94 -23.46 -1.58
CA SER A 296 -47.86 -22.72 -0.70
C SER A 296 -47.82 -23.20 0.76
N ALA A 297 -46.97 -24.19 1.06
CA ALA A 297 -46.88 -24.77 2.39
C ALA A 297 -46.41 -23.73 3.41
N ALA A 298 -47.11 -23.67 4.54
CA ALA A 298 -46.65 -22.87 5.67
C ALA A 298 -45.29 -23.40 6.16
N PRO A 299 -44.36 -22.51 6.56
CA PRO A 299 -43.03 -22.90 7.01
C PRO A 299 -43.14 -23.90 8.16
N ALA A 300 -42.31 -24.94 8.12
CA ALA A 300 -42.37 -25.98 9.12
C ALA A 300 -42.14 -25.45 10.54
N LYS A 301 -42.77 -26.10 11.54
CA LYS A 301 -42.37 -25.90 12.95
C LYS A 301 -40.86 -26.01 13.05
N LYS A 302 -40.25 -25.08 13.79
CA LYS A 302 -38.81 -24.93 13.98
C LYS A 302 -38.20 -26.25 14.46
N ASP A 303 -37.57 -26.98 13.55
CA ASP A 303 -36.83 -28.21 13.81
C ASP A 303 -35.34 -27.92 13.57
N ILE A 304 -34.50 -28.22 14.56
CA ILE A 304 -33.06 -27.91 14.53
C ILE A 304 -32.39 -28.70 13.40
N GLY A 305 -32.75 -29.96 13.22
CA GLY A 305 -32.14 -30.80 12.20
C GLY A 305 -32.43 -30.30 10.79
N LEU A 306 -33.66 -29.83 10.53
CA LEU A 306 -34.03 -29.24 9.24
C LEU A 306 -33.28 -27.93 8.95
N ALA A 307 -33.05 -27.09 9.96
CA ALA A 307 -32.25 -25.88 9.81
C ALA A 307 -30.78 -26.19 9.47
N LEU A 308 -30.21 -27.23 10.10
CA LEU A 308 -28.87 -27.71 9.81
C LEU A 308 -28.75 -28.24 8.38
N LEU A 309 -29.71 -29.06 7.95
CA LEU A 309 -29.75 -29.60 6.58
C LEU A 309 -29.87 -28.47 5.54
N ARG A 310 -30.73 -27.48 5.78
CA ARG A 310 -30.82 -26.31 4.89
C ARG A 310 -29.51 -25.54 4.80
N ARG A 311 -28.84 -25.31 5.93
CA ARG A 311 -27.58 -24.57 5.94
C ARG A 311 -26.50 -25.35 5.20
N ALA A 312 -26.41 -26.65 5.43
CA ALA A 312 -25.49 -27.52 4.73
C ALA A 312 -25.79 -27.57 3.23
N SER A 313 -27.07 -27.54 2.81
CA SER A 313 -27.45 -27.63 1.39
C SER A 313 -27.08 -26.37 0.59
N ARG A 314 -26.79 -25.26 1.28
CA ARG A 314 -26.32 -24.00 0.68
C ARG A 314 -24.80 -23.87 0.64
N ARG A 315 -24.06 -24.77 1.32
CA ARG A 315 -22.60 -24.78 1.25
C ARG A 315 -22.18 -25.34 -0.10
N GLU A 316 -21.14 -24.76 -0.69
CA GLU A 316 -20.48 -25.38 -1.83
C GLU A 316 -19.91 -26.74 -1.39
N SER A 317 -20.35 -27.80 -2.05
CA SER A 317 -19.91 -29.17 -1.81
C SER A 317 -19.64 -29.83 -3.16
N PRO A 318 -18.58 -30.65 -3.28
CA PRO A 318 -18.31 -31.42 -4.50
C PRO A 318 -19.46 -32.38 -4.86
N GLN A 319 -20.29 -32.75 -3.87
CA GLN A 319 -21.53 -33.50 -4.08
C GLN A 319 -22.69 -32.76 -3.40
N PRO A 320 -23.37 -31.83 -4.09
CA PRO A 320 -24.49 -31.10 -3.52
C PRO A 320 -25.68 -32.03 -3.29
N LEU A 321 -26.48 -31.74 -2.26
CA LEU A 321 -27.65 -32.54 -1.85
C LEU A 321 -28.57 -32.91 -3.03
N MET A 322 -28.84 -31.95 -3.92
CA MET A 322 -29.66 -32.17 -5.11
C MET A 322 -29.13 -33.32 -5.99
N ARG A 323 -27.81 -33.38 -6.21
CA ARG A 323 -27.19 -34.44 -7.02
C ARG A 323 -27.29 -35.79 -6.33
N CYS A 324 -27.15 -35.84 -5.02
CA CYS A 324 -27.30 -37.07 -4.24
C CYS A 324 -28.74 -37.59 -4.26
N LEU A 325 -29.75 -36.70 -4.17
CA LEU A 325 -31.17 -37.05 -4.28
C LEU A 325 -31.50 -37.58 -5.68
N CYS A 326 -31.06 -36.90 -6.75
CA CYS A 326 -31.26 -37.39 -8.12
C CYS A 326 -30.58 -38.74 -8.37
N ALA A 327 -29.39 -38.98 -7.80
CA ALA A 327 -28.68 -40.25 -7.96
C ALA A 327 -29.35 -41.42 -7.21
N ALA A 328 -30.14 -41.13 -6.18
CA ALA A 328 -30.88 -42.13 -5.41
C ALA A 328 -32.24 -42.49 -6.04
N ASP A 329 -32.78 -41.64 -6.92
CA ASP A 329 -34.01 -41.87 -7.70
C ASP A 329 -33.71 -42.82 -8.87
N ARG A 330 -33.65 -44.13 -8.56
CA ARG A 330 -33.17 -45.15 -9.50
C ARG A 330 -34.15 -45.43 -10.64
N ASP A 331 -35.44 -45.30 -10.38
CA ASP A 331 -36.53 -45.49 -11.35
C ASP A 331 -36.96 -44.19 -12.04
N GLN A 332 -36.39 -43.04 -11.64
CA GLN A 332 -36.59 -41.73 -12.25
C GLN A 332 -38.07 -41.30 -12.24
N ASP A 333 -38.79 -41.67 -11.19
CA ASP A 333 -40.20 -41.33 -11.02
C ASP A 333 -40.39 -40.00 -10.24
N GLY A 334 -39.29 -39.39 -9.77
CA GLY A 334 -39.29 -38.16 -9.00
C GLY A 334 -39.61 -38.37 -7.51
N LEU A 335 -39.80 -39.62 -7.09
CA LEU A 335 -40.15 -40.03 -5.75
C LEU A 335 -38.97 -40.78 -5.11
N LEU A 336 -38.76 -40.56 -3.82
CA LEU A 336 -37.79 -41.32 -3.03
C LEU A 336 -38.51 -41.98 -1.87
N ASN A 337 -38.30 -43.28 -1.71
CA ASN A 337 -38.63 -43.95 -0.47
C ASN A 337 -37.57 -43.64 0.61
N LEU A 338 -37.88 -44.00 1.86
CA LEU A 338 -36.98 -43.69 2.98
C LEU A 338 -35.59 -44.32 2.82
N GLN A 339 -35.48 -45.51 2.23
CA GLN A 339 -34.20 -46.21 2.06
C GLN A 339 -33.32 -45.49 1.03
N GLU A 340 -33.87 -45.04 -0.08
CA GLU A 340 -33.17 -44.25 -1.10
C GLU A 340 -32.70 -42.90 -0.52
N LEU A 341 -33.53 -42.25 0.31
CA LEU A 341 -33.11 -41.05 1.04
C LEU A 341 -31.93 -41.31 1.97
N ILE A 342 -31.90 -42.44 2.68
CA ILE A 342 -30.75 -42.80 3.54
C ILE A 342 -29.48 -42.94 2.70
N GLU A 343 -29.57 -43.60 1.55
CA GLU A 343 -28.45 -43.73 0.61
C GLU A 343 -27.99 -42.37 0.07
N ALA A 344 -28.94 -41.49 -0.30
CA ALA A 344 -28.64 -40.12 -0.74
C ALA A 344 -27.92 -39.33 0.35
N MET A 345 -28.40 -39.39 1.60
CA MET A 345 -27.78 -38.67 2.73
C MET A 345 -26.39 -39.21 3.07
N ALA A 346 -26.15 -40.51 2.87
CA ALA A 346 -24.84 -41.12 3.09
C ALA A 346 -23.80 -40.68 2.04
N GLN A 347 -24.24 -40.36 0.83
CA GLN A 347 -23.37 -39.84 -0.24
C GLN A 347 -23.16 -38.32 -0.13
N TRP A 348 -24.07 -37.60 0.54
CA TRP A 348 -23.98 -36.15 0.65
C TRP A 348 -22.80 -35.68 1.52
N HIS A 349 -21.74 -35.21 0.86
CA HIS A 349 -20.56 -34.69 1.52
C HIS A 349 -20.87 -33.38 2.26
N GLY A 350 -20.74 -33.39 3.58
CA GLY A 350 -21.08 -32.27 4.45
C GLY A 350 -22.46 -32.35 5.11
N CYS A 351 -23.14 -33.50 5.04
CA CYS A 351 -24.37 -33.74 5.80
C CYS A 351 -24.09 -33.61 7.32
N PRO A 352 -24.81 -32.74 8.05
CA PRO A 352 -24.56 -32.44 9.46
C PRO A 352 -25.08 -33.51 10.43
N LEU A 353 -25.82 -34.50 9.94
CA LEU A 353 -26.55 -35.48 10.74
C LEU A 353 -26.26 -36.88 10.24
N GLU A 354 -26.50 -37.88 11.10
CA GLU A 354 -26.48 -39.28 10.67
C GLU A 354 -27.42 -39.49 9.48
N PRO A 355 -27.02 -40.23 8.43
CA PRO A 355 -27.82 -40.37 7.20
C PRO A 355 -29.26 -40.80 7.46
N SER A 356 -29.46 -41.70 8.42
CA SER A 356 -30.78 -42.17 8.85
C SER A 356 -31.63 -41.11 9.55
N GLU A 357 -31.01 -40.17 10.26
CA GLU A 357 -31.70 -39.05 10.90
C GLU A 357 -32.03 -37.96 9.88
N ALA A 358 -31.07 -37.58 9.04
CA ALA A 358 -31.27 -36.62 7.96
C ALA A 358 -32.40 -37.05 7.01
N ALA A 359 -32.40 -38.32 6.58
CA ALA A 359 -33.42 -38.90 5.73
C ALA A 359 -34.80 -38.83 6.38
N ARG A 360 -34.91 -39.20 7.68
CA ARG A 360 -36.18 -39.14 8.42
C ARG A 360 -36.71 -37.71 8.56
N LEU A 361 -35.84 -36.73 8.72
CA LEU A 361 -36.24 -35.32 8.82
C LEU A 361 -36.74 -34.79 7.47
N LEU A 362 -36.02 -35.04 6.38
CA LEU A 362 -36.46 -34.67 5.02
C LEU A 362 -37.75 -35.38 4.63
N PHE A 363 -37.86 -36.66 4.93
CA PHE A 363 -39.07 -37.45 4.73
C PHE A 363 -40.24 -36.84 5.49
N ARG A 364 -40.10 -36.59 6.80
CA ARG A 364 -41.13 -35.94 7.62
C ARG A 364 -41.50 -34.53 7.14
N LEU A 365 -40.55 -33.79 6.56
CA LEU A 365 -40.81 -32.46 6.00
C LEU A 365 -41.69 -32.59 4.75
N ALA A 366 -41.33 -33.45 3.81
CA ALA A 366 -42.01 -33.62 2.54
C ALA A 366 -43.33 -34.40 2.65
N SER A 367 -43.47 -35.33 3.60
CA SER A 367 -44.75 -36.03 3.85
C SER A 367 -45.88 -35.10 4.30
N ARG A 368 -45.62 -33.81 4.56
CA ARG A 368 -46.66 -32.81 4.86
C ARG A 368 -47.44 -32.37 3.63
N VAL A 369 -46.85 -32.55 2.45
CA VAL A 369 -47.41 -32.13 1.17
C VAL A 369 -47.61 -33.30 0.21
N SER A 370 -47.01 -34.46 0.50
CA SER A 370 -47.21 -35.71 -0.23
C SER A 370 -48.52 -36.40 0.17
N GLU A 371 -49.24 -36.93 -0.81
CA GLU A 371 -50.37 -37.85 -0.58
C GLU A 371 -49.89 -39.29 -0.31
N ASP A 372 -48.69 -39.64 -0.79
CA ASP A 372 -48.06 -40.95 -0.55
C ASP A 372 -47.31 -40.92 0.81
N THR A 373 -47.64 -41.89 1.68
CA THR A 373 -47.02 -42.04 3.00
C THR A 373 -45.70 -42.81 2.97
N GLU A 374 -45.44 -43.56 1.90
CA GLU A 374 -44.26 -44.43 1.76
C GLU A 374 -43.15 -43.78 0.92
N ARG A 375 -43.50 -42.82 0.07
CA ARG A 375 -42.57 -42.08 -0.79
C ARG A 375 -42.80 -40.57 -0.70
N ILE A 376 -41.72 -39.82 -0.90
CA ILE A 376 -41.78 -38.35 -0.98
C ILE A 376 -41.28 -37.87 -2.33
N ARG A 377 -41.83 -36.77 -2.82
CA ARG A 377 -41.26 -36.06 -3.97
C ARG A 377 -40.03 -35.26 -3.52
N TRP A 378 -38.85 -35.60 -4.02
CA TRP A 378 -37.60 -35.02 -3.50
C TRP A 378 -37.46 -33.53 -3.84
N LEU A 379 -38.04 -33.07 -4.96
CA LEU A 379 -38.13 -31.65 -5.31
C LEU A 379 -38.97 -30.86 -4.30
N ASP A 380 -40.10 -31.42 -3.87
CA ASP A 380 -40.93 -30.79 -2.82
C ASP A 380 -40.15 -30.70 -1.51
N ALA A 381 -39.38 -31.73 -1.16
CA ALA A 381 -38.50 -31.71 0.00
C ALA A 381 -37.48 -30.57 -0.05
N MET A 382 -36.87 -30.34 -1.22
CA MET A 382 -35.90 -29.25 -1.44
C MET A 382 -36.55 -27.86 -1.35
N VAL A 383 -37.71 -27.67 -1.98
CA VAL A 383 -38.47 -26.42 -1.93
C VAL A 383 -38.92 -26.12 -0.50
N LEU A 384 -39.42 -27.13 0.21
CA LEU A 384 -39.80 -26.98 1.62
C LEU A 384 -38.59 -26.68 2.51
N LEU A 385 -37.43 -27.27 2.23
CA LEU A 385 -36.19 -27.04 2.97
C LEU A 385 -35.71 -25.60 2.80
N ASP A 386 -35.78 -25.06 1.57
CA ASP A 386 -35.44 -23.66 1.30
C ASP A 386 -36.53 -22.68 1.79
N GLY A 387 -37.79 -23.12 1.79
CA GLY A 387 -38.96 -22.39 2.28
C GLY A 387 -39.05 -22.21 3.80
N LEU A 388 -38.14 -22.81 4.58
CA LEU A 388 -38.11 -22.68 6.05
C LEU A 388 -37.90 -21.23 6.56
N GLY A 389 -37.68 -20.25 5.66
CA GLY A 389 -37.38 -18.84 5.96
C GLY A 389 -36.08 -18.63 6.74
N PRO A 390 -35.53 -17.41 6.84
CA PRO A 390 -34.47 -17.14 7.82
C PRO A 390 -35.00 -17.58 9.18
N SER A 391 -34.45 -18.66 9.70
CA SER A 391 -34.99 -19.26 10.90
C SER A 391 -34.66 -18.33 12.07
N SER A 392 -35.40 -18.39 13.18
CA SER A 392 -34.93 -17.72 14.41
C SER A 392 -33.65 -18.36 14.98
N TRP A 393 -33.00 -19.25 14.21
CA TRP A 393 -31.67 -19.79 14.45
C TRP A 393 -30.60 -19.08 13.62
N ASP A 394 -30.98 -18.10 12.79
CA ASP A 394 -30.11 -16.97 12.41
C ASP A 394 -29.96 -16.04 13.63
N GLU A 395 -29.82 -16.62 14.82
CA GLU A 395 -29.22 -15.92 15.93
C GLU A 395 -27.81 -15.61 15.47
N LEU A 396 -27.56 -14.32 15.31
CA LEU A 396 -26.31 -13.79 14.83
C LEU A 396 -25.20 -14.47 15.64
N LEU A 397 -24.39 -15.28 14.96
CA LEU A 397 -23.09 -15.62 15.49
C LEU A 397 -22.38 -14.30 15.84
N PRO A 398 -21.51 -14.29 16.86
CA PRO A 398 -20.66 -13.14 17.07
C PRO A 398 -19.89 -12.82 15.78
N ASP A 399 -19.35 -11.62 15.69
CA ASP A 399 -18.75 -11.11 14.45
C ASP A 399 -17.69 -12.09 13.89
N LEU A 400 -17.96 -12.60 12.69
CA LEU A 400 -17.13 -13.57 12.00
C LEU A 400 -15.78 -12.97 11.58
N LEU A 401 -15.70 -11.65 11.37
CA LEU A 401 -14.44 -10.98 11.08
C LEU A 401 -13.45 -11.10 12.25
N VAL A 402 -13.95 -11.09 13.49
CA VAL A 402 -13.13 -11.26 14.69
C VAL A 402 -12.57 -12.68 14.75
N LEU A 403 -13.40 -13.67 14.44
CA LEU A 403 -12.95 -15.07 14.38
C LEU A 403 -11.96 -15.28 13.24
N ARG A 404 -12.22 -14.70 12.06
CA ARG A 404 -11.32 -14.74 10.90
C ARG A 404 -9.97 -14.14 11.20
N TRP A 405 -9.94 -12.95 11.78
CA TRP A 405 -8.72 -12.30 12.25
C TRP A 405 -7.91 -13.20 13.19
N ALA A 406 -8.57 -13.79 14.19
CA ALA A 406 -7.93 -14.65 15.17
C ALA A 406 -7.36 -15.92 14.53
N CYS A 407 -8.13 -16.56 13.65
CA CYS A 407 -7.70 -17.73 12.90
C CYS A 407 -6.52 -17.43 11.97
N LEU A 408 -6.54 -16.32 11.23
CA LEU A 408 -5.43 -15.92 10.34
C LEU A 408 -4.13 -15.71 11.13
N ARG A 409 -4.20 -15.03 12.27
CA ARG A 409 -3.03 -14.79 13.15
C ARG A 409 -2.48 -16.06 13.78
N ALA A 410 -3.37 -16.93 14.28
CA ALA A 410 -3.01 -18.21 14.84
C ALA A 410 -2.61 -19.25 13.78
N ARG A 411 -2.77 -18.94 12.49
CA ARG A 411 -2.61 -19.86 11.34
C ARG A 411 -3.48 -21.11 11.49
N LEU A 412 -4.70 -20.92 11.97
CA LEU A 412 -5.64 -21.97 12.32
C LEU A 412 -6.64 -22.17 11.17
N TYR A 413 -6.39 -23.19 10.35
CA TYR A 413 -7.18 -23.53 9.17
C TYR A 413 -8.50 -24.23 9.51
N SER A 414 -9.43 -24.29 8.54
CA SER A 414 -10.80 -24.81 8.75
C SER A 414 -10.85 -26.20 9.38
N GLU A 415 -9.98 -27.11 8.94
CA GLU A 415 -9.92 -28.48 9.46
C GLU A 415 -9.47 -28.51 10.93
N GLU A 416 -8.50 -27.68 11.28
CA GLU A 416 -7.98 -27.57 12.65
C GLU A 416 -8.96 -26.84 13.56
N LEU A 417 -9.67 -25.83 13.05
CA LEU A 417 -10.73 -25.11 13.78
C LEU A 417 -11.84 -26.08 14.18
N LEU A 418 -12.33 -26.87 13.23
CA LEU A 418 -13.32 -27.91 13.51
C LEU A 418 -12.79 -28.95 14.50
N ARG A 419 -11.56 -29.42 14.31
CA ARG A 419 -10.94 -30.42 15.20
C ARG A 419 -10.84 -29.89 16.63
N GLN A 420 -10.41 -28.64 16.82
CA GLN A 420 -10.28 -28.03 18.13
C GLN A 420 -11.64 -27.78 18.78
N LEU A 421 -12.61 -27.23 18.02
CA LEU A 421 -13.98 -27.04 18.50
C LEU A 421 -14.60 -28.37 18.95
N GLY A 422 -14.39 -29.45 18.22
CA GLY A 422 -14.90 -30.79 18.56
C GLY A 422 -14.36 -31.37 19.88
N VAL A 423 -13.22 -30.88 20.37
CA VAL A 423 -12.60 -31.31 21.64
C VAL A 423 -13.07 -30.46 22.84
N ILE A 424 -13.73 -29.34 22.59
CA ILE A 424 -14.26 -28.47 23.65
C ILE A 424 -15.49 -29.13 24.26
N ASP A 425 -15.36 -29.53 25.53
CA ASP A 425 -16.40 -30.22 26.31
C ASP A 425 -16.81 -29.42 27.56
N SER A 426 -16.19 -28.26 27.80
CA SER A 426 -16.36 -27.50 29.02
C SER A 426 -16.11 -26.01 28.80
N LYS A 427 -16.80 -25.17 29.58
CA LYS A 427 -16.69 -23.70 29.48
C LYS A 427 -15.24 -23.22 29.63
N SER A 428 -14.48 -23.81 30.56
CA SER A 428 -13.07 -23.45 30.77
C SER A 428 -12.21 -23.74 29.52
N LYS A 429 -12.45 -24.86 28.81
CA LYS A 429 -11.77 -25.11 27.53
C LYS A 429 -12.21 -24.14 26.44
N ALA A 430 -13.48 -23.74 26.41
CA ALA A 430 -13.96 -22.73 25.47
C ALA A 430 -13.30 -21.36 25.73
N GLU A 431 -13.21 -20.95 27.00
CA GLU A 431 -12.53 -19.72 27.41
C GLU A 431 -11.03 -19.78 27.07
N ALA A 432 -10.38 -20.91 27.30
CA ALA A 432 -8.97 -21.11 26.93
C ALA A 432 -8.74 -21.15 25.41
N PHE A 433 -9.72 -21.64 24.63
CA PHE A 433 -9.63 -21.69 23.18
C PHE A 433 -9.84 -20.29 22.56
N PHE A 434 -10.95 -19.63 22.86
CA PHE A 434 -11.27 -18.31 22.29
C PHE A 434 -10.43 -17.18 22.90
N GLY A 435 -10.22 -17.16 24.22
CA GLY A 435 -9.51 -16.08 24.91
C GLY A 435 -8.05 -16.39 25.29
N GLY A 436 -7.59 -17.63 25.11
CA GLY A 436 -6.22 -18.04 25.45
C GLY A 436 -5.26 -17.99 24.27
N ALA A 437 -4.12 -18.67 24.42
CA ALA A 437 -3.02 -18.65 23.44
C ALA A 437 -3.36 -19.29 22.07
N ALA A 438 -4.52 -19.94 21.94
CA ALA A 438 -4.92 -20.56 20.68
C ALA A 438 -5.41 -19.53 19.65
N LEU A 439 -6.30 -18.62 20.04
CA LEU A 439 -6.86 -17.59 19.15
C LEU A 439 -6.54 -16.16 19.58
N GLU A 440 -6.13 -15.93 20.84
CA GLU A 440 -5.76 -14.62 21.38
C GLU A 440 -6.83 -13.53 21.16
N MET A 441 -8.12 -13.88 21.21
CA MET A 441 -9.20 -12.91 20.98
C MET A 441 -9.31 -11.92 22.15
N PRO A 442 -9.72 -10.66 21.89
CA PRO A 442 -10.01 -9.72 22.96
C PRO A 442 -11.02 -10.30 23.96
N PRO A 443 -10.88 -10.05 25.28
CA PRO A 443 -11.75 -10.67 26.29
C PRO A 443 -13.25 -10.45 26.06
N SER A 444 -13.66 -9.28 25.55
CA SER A 444 -15.06 -8.97 25.23
C SER A 444 -15.61 -9.83 24.10
N GLU A 445 -14.81 -10.08 23.06
CA GLU A 445 -15.21 -10.87 21.90
C GLU A 445 -15.11 -12.36 22.22
N ALA A 446 -14.06 -12.78 22.92
CA ALA A 446 -13.92 -14.14 23.43
C ALA A 446 -15.12 -14.54 24.29
N SER A 447 -15.61 -13.63 25.14
CA SER A 447 -16.79 -13.88 25.98
C SER A 447 -18.06 -14.12 25.15
N GLN A 448 -18.26 -13.38 24.06
CA GLN A 448 -19.39 -13.58 23.15
C GLN A 448 -19.31 -14.94 22.43
N TRP A 449 -18.11 -15.33 21.98
CA TRP A 449 -17.89 -16.65 21.37
C TRP A 449 -18.05 -17.81 22.36
N VAL A 450 -17.63 -17.63 23.62
CA VAL A 450 -17.88 -18.59 24.70
C VAL A 450 -19.38 -18.69 24.98
N GLU A 451 -20.11 -17.58 25.03
CA GLU A 451 -21.56 -17.60 25.23
C GLU A 451 -22.29 -18.30 24.07
N ALA A 452 -21.89 -18.01 22.83
CA ALA A 452 -22.39 -18.70 21.64
C ALA A 452 -22.10 -20.20 21.71
N TRP A 453 -20.88 -20.59 22.12
CA TRP A 453 -20.52 -21.98 22.35
C TRP A 453 -21.35 -22.63 23.46
N GLN A 454 -21.57 -21.96 24.60
CA GLN A 454 -22.41 -22.50 25.69
C GLN A 454 -23.85 -22.71 25.25
N LYS A 455 -24.35 -21.80 24.39
CA LYS A 455 -25.71 -21.83 23.86
C LYS A 455 -25.91 -22.93 22.83
N HIS A 456 -24.94 -23.13 21.94
CA HIS A 456 -25.09 -24.03 20.80
C HIS A 456 -24.44 -25.41 21.03
N GLY A 457 -23.36 -25.47 21.82
CA GLY A 457 -22.46 -26.62 21.92
C GLY A 457 -21.51 -26.71 20.73
N SER A 458 -20.46 -27.51 20.86
CA SER A 458 -19.40 -27.67 19.86
C SER A 458 -19.92 -28.19 18.52
N GLU A 459 -20.66 -29.29 18.53
CA GLU A 459 -21.21 -29.93 17.33
C GLU A 459 -22.06 -28.95 16.54
N ARG A 460 -22.97 -28.26 17.21
CA ARG A 460 -23.84 -27.29 16.55
C ARG A 460 -23.09 -26.06 16.07
N LEU A 461 -22.14 -25.54 16.84
CA LEU A 461 -21.36 -24.37 16.44
C LEU A 461 -20.54 -24.66 15.18
N MET A 462 -19.95 -25.86 15.06
CA MET A 462 -19.26 -26.30 13.84
C MET A 462 -20.17 -26.31 12.61
N LEU A 463 -21.44 -26.68 12.79
CA LEU A 463 -22.43 -26.67 11.71
C LEU A 463 -22.95 -25.27 11.40
N LEU A 464 -22.97 -24.39 12.38
CA LEU A 464 -23.36 -22.99 12.23
C LEU A 464 -22.23 -22.12 11.70
N LEU A 465 -20.97 -22.51 11.77
CA LEU A 465 -19.87 -21.66 11.28
C LEU A 465 -19.83 -21.67 9.74
N PRO A 466 -19.92 -20.51 9.06
CA PRO A 466 -19.60 -20.41 7.64
C PRO A 466 -18.08 -20.48 7.50
N LEU A 467 -17.54 -21.69 7.31
CA LEU A 467 -16.09 -21.91 7.41
C LEU A 467 -15.28 -21.06 6.43
N GLY A 468 -15.76 -20.85 5.19
CA GLY A 468 -15.07 -20.00 4.21
C GLY A 468 -14.96 -18.53 4.62
N GLU A 469 -15.90 -18.03 5.42
CA GLU A 469 -15.84 -16.67 5.99
C GLU A 469 -15.02 -16.66 7.29
N ALA A 470 -15.14 -17.69 8.11
CA ALA A 470 -14.47 -17.77 9.41
C ALA A 470 -12.97 -18.09 9.30
N THR A 471 -12.52 -18.83 8.29
CA THR A 471 -11.10 -19.18 8.08
C THR A 471 -10.87 -19.75 6.68
N LEU A 472 -9.61 -19.96 6.32
CA LEU A 472 -9.21 -20.61 5.07
C LEU A 472 -8.93 -22.10 5.32
N SER A 473 -9.17 -22.97 4.33
CA SER A 473 -8.60 -24.32 4.37
C SER A 473 -7.08 -24.28 4.36
N SER A 474 -6.43 -25.37 4.79
CA SER A 474 -4.97 -25.46 4.76
C SER A 474 -4.39 -25.18 3.36
N LYS A 475 -5.06 -25.67 2.31
CA LYS A 475 -4.65 -25.45 0.91
C LYS A 475 -4.83 -23.99 0.49
N GLU A 476 -5.94 -23.36 0.83
CA GLU A 476 -6.23 -21.95 0.51
C GLU A 476 -5.30 -21.00 1.24
N MET A 477 -5.05 -21.21 2.53
CA MET A 477 -4.10 -20.42 3.32
C MET A 477 -2.70 -20.44 2.70
N ASN A 478 -2.20 -21.63 2.33
CA ASN A 478 -0.89 -21.75 1.68
C ASN A 478 -0.87 -21.07 0.31
N ALA A 479 -1.94 -21.21 -0.49
CA ALA A 479 -2.05 -20.54 -1.78
C ALA A 479 -2.07 -19.00 -1.61
N TRP A 480 -2.85 -18.49 -0.65
CA TRP A 480 -2.93 -17.08 -0.31
C TRP A 480 -1.59 -16.52 0.16
N LEU A 481 -0.90 -17.19 1.11
CA LEU A 481 0.43 -16.78 1.58
C LEU A 481 1.46 -16.74 0.44
N CYS A 482 1.41 -17.69 -0.50
CA CYS A 482 2.28 -17.69 -1.68
C CYS A 482 1.99 -16.50 -2.62
N ARG A 483 0.71 -16.20 -2.90
CA ARG A 483 0.32 -15.02 -3.69
C ARG A 483 0.78 -13.74 -3.00
N LEU A 484 0.47 -13.59 -1.72
CA LEU A 484 0.83 -12.45 -0.90
C LEU A 484 2.34 -12.21 -0.86
N LYS A 485 3.13 -13.26 -0.59
CA LYS A 485 4.59 -13.18 -0.60
C LYS A 485 5.10 -12.67 -1.94
N THR A 486 4.61 -13.23 -3.04
CA THR A 486 5.04 -12.85 -4.39
C THR A 486 4.68 -11.39 -4.68
N ALA A 487 3.45 -10.97 -4.38
CA ALA A 487 2.98 -9.60 -4.58
C ALA A 487 3.78 -8.58 -3.76
N VAL A 488 4.05 -8.87 -2.47
CA VAL A 488 4.83 -7.99 -1.59
C VAL A 488 6.29 -7.91 -2.04
N GLN A 489 6.89 -9.01 -2.53
CA GLN A 489 8.25 -9.02 -3.03
C GLN A 489 8.39 -8.22 -4.33
N ASN A 490 7.46 -8.37 -5.27
CA ASN A 490 7.47 -7.65 -6.53
C ASN A 490 7.27 -6.14 -6.35
N ASN A 491 6.42 -5.73 -5.40
CA ASN A 491 6.05 -4.34 -5.18
C ASN A 491 6.69 -3.71 -3.93
N ARG A 492 7.79 -4.30 -3.41
CA ARG A 492 8.40 -3.91 -2.12
C ARG A 492 8.77 -2.43 -2.05
N GLU A 493 9.43 -1.92 -3.09
CA GLU A 493 9.88 -0.52 -3.11
C GLU A 493 8.70 0.45 -3.16
N GLU A 494 7.65 0.10 -3.90
CA GLU A 494 6.45 0.92 -4.03
C GLU A 494 5.65 0.94 -2.74
N LEU A 495 5.44 -0.22 -2.10
CA LEU A 495 4.85 -0.31 -0.76
C LEU A 495 5.63 0.51 0.26
N GLN A 496 6.96 0.39 0.28
CA GLN A 496 7.80 1.15 1.20
C GLN A 496 7.66 2.66 0.99
N LYS A 497 7.67 3.12 -0.27
CA LYS A 497 7.45 4.54 -0.62
C LYS A 497 6.05 4.99 -0.19
N ALA A 498 5.01 4.22 -0.52
CA ALA A 498 3.62 4.55 -0.24
C ALA A 498 3.32 4.59 1.27
N PHE A 499 3.83 3.65 2.07
CA PHE A 499 3.68 3.69 3.53
C PHE A 499 4.36 4.92 4.15
N VAL A 500 5.55 5.31 3.67
CA VAL A 500 6.28 6.49 4.17
C VAL A 500 5.58 7.80 3.83
N VAL A 501 4.83 7.87 2.73
CA VAL A 501 4.04 9.06 2.35
C VAL A 501 3.01 9.41 3.42
N TRP A 502 2.36 8.41 4.02
CA TRP A 502 1.39 8.65 5.08
C TRP A 502 2.09 9.06 6.38
N ARG A 503 3.04 8.25 6.86
CA ARG A 503 3.87 8.56 8.03
C ARG A 503 5.24 7.90 7.94
N ALA A 504 6.27 8.60 8.42
CA ALA A 504 7.65 8.11 8.42
C ALA A 504 7.87 6.84 9.28
N ASP A 505 7.01 6.61 10.28
CA ASP A 505 7.01 5.41 11.13
C ASP A 505 6.19 4.25 10.54
N MET A 506 5.56 4.42 9.37
CA MET A 506 4.72 3.42 8.69
C MET A 506 3.51 2.94 9.53
N LEU A 507 3.13 3.69 10.56
CA LEU A 507 1.99 3.41 11.42
C LEU A 507 0.73 4.09 10.86
N MET A 508 -0.25 3.32 10.37
CA MET A 508 -1.38 3.83 9.58
C MET A 508 -2.72 3.35 10.13
N THR A 509 -3.83 4.05 9.86
CA THR A 509 -5.15 3.51 10.19
C THR A 509 -5.49 2.30 9.29
N PRO A 510 -6.41 1.41 9.68
CA PRO A 510 -6.82 0.28 8.85
C PRO A 510 -7.26 0.69 7.43
N GLU A 511 -8.00 1.80 7.31
CA GLU A 511 -8.45 2.32 6.03
C GLU A 511 -7.29 2.85 5.18
N GLN A 512 -6.33 3.54 5.79
CA GLN A 512 -5.13 4.01 5.10
C GLN A 512 -4.27 2.84 4.61
N PHE A 513 -4.12 1.82 5.43
CA PHE A 513 -3.38 0.61 5.08
C PHE A 513 -4.06 -0.12 3.94
N ARG A 514 -5.39 -0.31 4.01
CA ARG A 514 -6.21 -0.87 2.93
C ARG A 514 -6.07 -0.09 1.63
N MET A 515 -6.14 1.25 1.66
CA MET A 515 -5.95 2.08 0.47
C MET A 515 -4.57 1.85 -0.17
N VAL A 516 -3.49 1.86 0.62
CA VAL A 516 -2.13 1.64 0.08
C VAL A 516 -1.97 0.24 -0.48
N CYS A 517 -2.46 -0.79 0.22
CA CYS A 517 -2.41 -2.16 -0.28
C CYS A 517 -3.28 -2.35 -1.51
N GLY A 518 -4.46 -1.73 -1.59
CA GLY A 518 -5.31 -1.75 -2.78
C GLY A 518 -4.65 -1.07 -3.98
N ASP A 519 -4.08 0.12 -3.79
CA ASP A 519 -3.42 0.86 -4.86
C ASP A 519 -2.17 0.13 -5.41
N VAL A 520 -1.37 -0.49 -4.52
CA VAL A 520 -0.09 -1.10 -4.89
C VAL A 520 -0.21 -2.58 -5.23
N LEU A 521 -1.06 -3.33 -4.54
CA LEU A 521 -1.19 -4.79 -4.68
C LEU A 521 -2.47 -5.24 -5.39
N GLY A 522 -3.42 -4.34 -5.66
CA GLY A 522 -4.73 -4.70 -6.25
C GLY A 522 -4.66 -5.26 -7.68
N LEU A 523 -3.49 -5.17 -8.35
CA LEU A 523 -3.25 -5.86 -9.62
C LEU A 523 -2.91 -7.35 -9.44
N ASP A 524 -2.34 -7.71 -8.29
CA ASP A 524 -1.85 -9.06 -7.99
C ASP A 524 -2.78 -9.82 -7.01
N LEU A 525 -3.54 -9.10 -6.19
CA LEU A 525 -4.40 -9.62 -5.12
C LEU A 525 -5.84 -9.15 -5.31
N SER A 526 -6.81 -10.00 -4.93
CA SER A 526 -8.22 -9.61 -4.87
C SER A 526 -8.50 -8.69 -3.68
N GLU A 527 -9.66 -8.03 -3.68
CA GLU A 527 -10.12 -7.24 -2.52
C GLU A 527 -10.21 -8.08 -1.23
N GLU A 528 -10.68 -9.33 -1.33
CA GLU A 528 -10.70 -10.26 -0.19
C GLU A 528 -9.29 -10.62 0.30
N ASP A 529 -8.35 -10.84 -0.62
CA ASP A 529 -6.95 -11.08 -0.27
C ASP A 529 -6.37 -9.85 0.48
N ILE A 530 -6.73 -8.62 0.08
CA ILE A 530 -6.30 -7.37 0.74
C ILE A 530 -6.92 -7.22 2.14
N GLU A 531 -8.20 -7.55 2.31
CA GLU A 531 -8.83 -7.58 3.64
C GLU A 531 -8.13 -8.58 4.56
N ASP A 532 -7.80 -9.77 4.06
CA ASP A 532 -7.05 -10.77 4.83
C ASP A 532 -5.65 -10.29 5.20
N VAL A 533 -4.99 -9.52 4.33
CA VAL A 533 -3.69 -8.88 4.63
C VAL A 533 -3.82 -7.86 5.76
N LEU A 534 -4.88 -7.05 5.74
CA LEU A 534 -5.19 -6.10 6.81
C LEU A 534 -5.40 -6.85 8.13
N LEU A 535 -6.27 -7.86 8.15
CA LEU A 535 -6.53 -8.66 9.35
C LEU A 535 -5.26 -9.33 9.88
N PHE A 536 -4.45 -9.92 8.99
CA PHE A 536 -3.20 -10.57 9.35
C PHE A 536 -2.15 -9.61 9.92
N SER A 537 -2.13 -8.35 9.43
CA SER A 537 -1.15 -7.33 9.85
C SER A 537 -1.57 -6.58 11.12
N CYS A 538 -2.86 -6.57 11.45
CA CYS A 538 -3.40 -5.95 12.65
C CYS A 538 -2.98 -6.69 13.92
N SER A 539 -2.29 -5.98 14.82
CA SER A 539 -1.84 -6.57 16.10
C SER A 539 -2.97 -6.77 17.11
N ASN A 540 -4.11 -6.13 16.88
CA ASN A 540 -5.29 -6.11 17.74
C ASN A 540 -6.55 -6.20 16.86
N CYS A 541 -7.68 -6.57 17.48
CA CYS A 541 -8.90 -6.88 16.75
C CYS A 541 -9.63 -5.61 16.26
N PRO A 542 -10.11 -5.56 15.00
CA PRO A 542 -10.72 -4.35 14.42
C PRO A 542 -12.03 -3.87 15.07
N THR A 543 -12.74 -4.70 15.83
CA THR A 543 -14.08 -4.36 16.37
C THR A 543 -14.07 -3.66 17.72
N THR A 544 -12.99 -3.79 18.49
CA THR A 544 -12.93 -3.28 19.87
C THR A 544 -12.62 -1.79 19.95
N SER A 545 -13.69 -0.99 19.85
CA SER A 545 -13.83 0.34 20.47
C SER A 545 -12.91 1.47 20.00
N GLY A 546 -13.28 2.21 18.95
CA GLY A 546 -13.04 3.66 18.74
C GLY A 546 -11.60 4.23 18.79
N VAL A 547 -10.63 3.46 19.24
CA VAL A 547 -9.21 3.74 19.27
C VAL A 547 -8.72 3.28 17.92
N ARG A 548 -8.44 4.25 17.05
CA ARG A 548 -7.84 4.00 15.74
C ARG A 548 -6.45 3.40 15.96
N GLU A 549 -6.39 2.08 16.04
CA GLU A 549 -5.13 1.40 16.17
C GLU A 549 -4.34 1.49 14.88
N ALA A 550 -3.04 1.68 15.05
CA ALA A 550 -2.14 1.79 13.94
C ALA A 550 -1.73 0.40 13.47
N VAL A 551 -1.94 0.12 12.19
CA VAL A 551 -1.37 -1.01 11.46
C VAL A 551 0.07 -0.65 11.11
N ASP A 552 1.00 -1.54 11.40
CA ASP A 552 2.43 -1.33 11.15
C ASP A 552 2.82 -1.90 9.78
N GLY A 553 2.93 -1.02 8.79
CA GLY A 553 3.33 -1.39 7.43
C GLY A 553 4.73 -2.02 7.36
N ARG A 554 5.62 -1.74 8.33
CA ARG A 554 6.93 -2.38 8.39
C ARG A 554 6.82 -3.87 8.70
N LYS A 555 5.88 -4.30 9.55
CA LYS A 555 5.68 -5.73 9.83
C LYS A 555 5.35 -6.52 8.58
N LEU A 556 4.50 -5.98 7.70
CA LEU A 556 4.19 -6.63 6.42
C LEU A 556 5.45 -6.81 5.56
N LEU A 557 6.28 -5.77 5.45
CA LEU A 557 7.52 -5.81 4.68
C LEU A 557 8.56 -6.78 5.29
N ASP A 558 8.63 -6.88 6.61
CA ASP A 558 9.58 -7.75 7.31
C ASP A 558 9.14 -9.22 7.32
N LEU A 559 7.83 -9.49 7.28
CA LEU A 559 7.27 -10.85 7.25
C LEU A 559 7.55 -11.57 5.92
N PHE A 560 7.71 -10.82 4.83
CA PHE A 560 7.86 -11.36 3.47
C PHE A 560 9.16 -10.95 2.76
N SER A 561 10.08 -10.27 3.47
CA SER A 561 11.49 -10.17 3.08
C SER A 561 12.19 -11.52 3.20
#